data_AF-A0A4Y2FII2-F1
#
_entry.id   AF-A0A4Y2FII2-F1
#
_cell.length_a   1.000
_cell.length_b   1.000
_cell.length_c   1.000
_cell.angle_alpha   90.00
_cell.angle_beta   90.00
_cell.angle_gamma   90.00
#
_symmetry.space_group_name_H-M   'P 1'
#
loop_
_entity.id
_entity.type
_entity.pdbx_description
1 polymer ?
#
loop_
_entity_poly.entity_id
_entity_poly.type
_entity_poly.pdbx_seq_one_letter_code
_entity_poly.pdbx_strand_id
1 'polypeptide(L)'
;MDQYQHLCRIAGKTWGINKNIRKLLYETVIERTLCHGAAAWGHNVTFRLRKKMDSIQRLFLLCITGAYRTTLTAALQVVTGLRPLHLQIQQETTYARVARARSSSNFFTLIYGIHI
;
A
#
# COMPACT_ATOMS: atom_id res chain seq x y z
N MET A 1 -6.60 -11.75 -6.49
CA MET A 1 -7.91 -11.28 -5.95
C MET A 1 -8.31 -12.09 -4.71
N ASP A 2 -7.60 -13.18 -4.47
CA ASP A 2 -7.84 -14.20 -3.44
C ASP A 2 -7.65 -13.65 -2.03
N GLN A 3 -6.64 -12.80 -1.82
CA GLN A 3 -6.41 -12.12 -0.53
C GLN A 3 -7.63 -11.30 -0.05
N TYR A 4 -8.34 -10.66 -0.98
CA TYR A 4 -9.58 -9.93 -0.66
C TYR A 4 -10.69 -10.90 -0.25
N GLN A 5 -10.88 -11.99 -0.99
CA GLN A 5 -11.88 -13.01 -0.67
C GLN A 5 -11.61 -13.66 0.68
N HIS A 6 -10.35 -13.98 1.00
CA HIS A 6 -9.96 -14.49 2.31
C HIS A 6 -10.28 -13.49 3.43
N LEU A 7 -9.93 -12.21 3.25
CA LEU A 7 -10.20 -11.18 4.25
C LEU A 7 -11.70 -10.99 4.47
N CYS A 8 -12.51 -10.97 3.42
CA CYS A 8 -13.97 -10.84 3.56
C CYS A 8 -14.63 -12.12 4.10
N ARG A 9 -14.05 -13.31 3.87
CA ARG A 9 -14.48 -14.57 4.50
C ARG A 9 -14.24 -14.54 6.01
N ILE A 10 -13.06 -14.08 6.42
CA ILE A 10 -12.65 -13.94 7.81
C ILE A 10 -13.44 -12.80 8.51
N ALA A 11 -13.76 -11.74 7.78
CA ALA A 11 -14.50 -10.60 8.31
C ALA A 11 -15.94 -10.93 8.71
N GLY A 12 -16.58 -11.98 8.17
CA GLY A 12 -17.94 -12.42 8.52
C GLY A 12 -19.04 -11.36 8.32
N LYS A 13 -20.32 -11.77 8.32
CA LYS A 13 -21.47 -10.82 8.26
C LYS A 13 -21.99 -10.41 9.64
N THR A 14 -21.80 -11.24 10.67
CA THR A 14 -22.41 -11.09 12.00
C THR A 14 -21.43 -11.23 13.17
N TRP A 15 -20.48 -12.18 13.12
CA TRP A 15 -19.51 -12.46 14.20
C TRP A 15 -18.04 -12.39 13.76
N GLY A 16 -17.76 -11.38 12.94
CA GLY A 16 -16.46 -11.15 12.32
C GLY A 16 -15.33 -10.80 13.29
N ILE A 17 -14.11 -10.90 12.76
CA ILE A 17 -12.92 -10.34 13.42
C ILE A 17 -13.08 -8.82 13.65
N ASN A 18 -12.55 -8.31 14.78
CA ASN A 18 -12.58 -6.90 15.15
C ASN A 18 -12.05 -6.00 14.00
N LYS A 19 -12.64 -4.81 13.82
CA LYS A 19 -12.23 -3.80 12.83
C LYS A 19 -10.74 -3.47 12.94
N ASN A 20 -10.19 -3.42 14.16
CA ASN A 20 -8.77 -3.13 14.39
C ASN A 20 -7.86 -4.24 13.85
N ILE A 21 -8.22 -5.51 14.05
CA ILE A 21 -7.44 -6.64 13.52
C ILE A 21 -7.58 -6.70 11.99
N ARG A 22 -8.76 -6.41 11.44
CA ARG A 22 -8.94 -6.29 9.97
C ARG A 22 -8.09 -5.18 9.36
N LYS A 23 -8.02 -4.03 10.03
CA LYS A 23 -7.14 -2.93 9.65
C LYS A 23 -5.66 -3.36 9.71
N LEU A 24 -5.26 -4.02 10.78
CA LEU A 24 -3.90 -4.53 10.94
C LEU A 24 -3.52 -5.49 9.80
N LEU A 25 -4.39 -6.44 9.46
CA LEU A 25 -4.17 -7.37 8.34
C LEU A 25 -4.02 -6.65 7.00
N TYR A 26 -4.77 -5.57 6.79
CA TYR A 26 -4.62 -4.74 5.59
C TYR A 26 -3.25 -4.05 5.54
N GLU A 27 -2.85 -3.39 6.62
CA GLU A 27 -1.56 -2.67 6.70
C GLU A 27 -0.36 -3.64 6.62
N THR A 28 -0.43 -4.83 7.22
CA THR A 28 0.72 -5.75 7.26
C THR A 28 0.83 -6.61 6.01
N VAL A 29 -0.27 -7.04 5.41
CA VAL A 29 -0.24 -7.97 4.27
C VAL A 29 -0.44 -7.24 2.97
N ILE A 30 -1.57 -6.53 2.82
CA ILE A 30 -1.98 -5.97 1.54
C ILE A 30 -1.11 -4.78 1.17
N GLU A 31 -0.96 -3.83 2.09
CA GLU A 31 -0.13 -2.65 1.88
C GLU A 31 1.33 -3.05 1.62
N ARG A 32 1.91 -3.96 2.42
CA ARG A 32 3.29 -4.42 2.21
C ARG A 32 3.49 -5.15 0.89
N THR A 33 2.55 -6.01 0.49
CA THR A 33 2.62 -6.71 -0.80
C THR A 33 2.62 -5.71 -1.97
N LEU A 34 1.76 -4.70 -1.90
CA LEU A 34 1.65 -3.67 -2.94
C LEU A 34 2.88 -2.75 -2.97
N CYS A 35 3.37 -2.33 -1.80
CA CYS A 35 4.56 -1.50 -1.68
C CYS A 35 5.84 -2.22 -2.10
N HIS A 36 5.95 -3.52 -1.84
CA HIS A 36 7.08 -4.31 -2.31
C HIS A 36 7.12 -4.35 -3.84
N GLY A 37 5.98 -4.58 -4.50
CA GLY A 37 5.89 -4.52 -5.96
C GLY A 37 6.15 -3.13 -6.52
N ALA A 38 5.77 -2.07 -5.80
CA ALA A 38 5.96 -0.70 -6.24
C ALA A 38 7.43 -0.33 -6.49
N ALA A 39 8.39 -0.99 -5.84
CA ALA A 39 9.81 -0.78 -6.14
C ALA A 39 10.17 -1.10 -7.62
N ALA A 40 9.41 -1.98 -8.27
CA ALA A 40 9.61 -2.39 -9.66
C ALA A 40 8.83 -1.52 -10.67
N TRP A 41 7.57 -1.16 -10.38
CA TRP A 41 6.69 -0.46 -11.33
C TRP A 41 6.28 0.96 -10.91
N GLY A 42 6.58 1.37 -9.68
CA GLY A 42 6.11 2.63 -9.08
C GLY A 42 6.77 3.89 -9.64
N HIS A 43 7.78 3.77 -10.53
CA HIS A 43 8.48 4.94 -11.07
C HIS A 43 7.56 5.85 -11.90
N ASN A 44 6.58 5.27 -12.61
CA ASN A 44 5.66 5.99 -13.49
C ASN A 44 4.19 5.65 -13.17
N VAL A 45 3.69 6.12 -12.02
CA VAL A 45 2.28 5.92 -11.65
C VAL A 45 1.38 6.77 -12.55
N THR A 46 0.81 6.15 -13.58
CA THR A 46 -0.16 6.80 -14.47
C THR A 46 -1.50 7.01 -13.77
N PHE A 47 -2.33 7.94 -14.29
CA PHE A 47 -3.69 8.16 -13.79
C PHE A 47 -4.55 6.88 -13.80
N ARG A 48 -4.41 6.04 -14.83
CA ARG A 48 -5.12 4.76 -14.92
C ARG A 48 -4.72 3.82 -13.79
N LEU A 49 -3.43 3.76 -13.46
CA LEU A 49 -2.91 2.93 -12.38
C LEU A 49 -3.40 3.43 -11.02
N ARG A 50 -3.37 4.75 -10.79
CA ARG A 50 -3.96 5.39 -9.59
C ARG A 50 -5.42 4.98 -9.40
N LYS A 51 -6.26 5.13 -10.42
CA LYS A 51 -7.68 4.76 -10.34
C LYS A 51 -7.87 3.28 -10.00
N LYS A 52 -7.03 2.40 -10.57
CA LYS A 52 -7.08 0.97 -10.29
C LYS A 52 -6.68 0.66 -8.85
N MET A 53 -5.64 1.32 -8.34
CA MET A 53 -5.21 1.21 -6.94
C MET A 53 -6.29 1.71 -5.97
N ASP A 54 -6.91 2.86 -6.26
CA ASP A 54 -8.02 3.38 -5.45
C ASP A 54 -9.21 2.42 -5.45
N SER A 55 -9.49 1.77 -6.59
CA SER A 55 -10.55 0.75 -6.70
C SER A 55 -10.22 -0.48 -5.86
N ILE A 56 -8.97 -0.93 -5.84
CA ILE A 56 -8.50 -2.05 -5.02
C ILE A 56 -8.59 -1.67 -3.53
N GLN A 57 -8.03 -0.52 -3.14
CA GLN A 57 -8.08 -0.04 -1.76
C GLN A 57 -9.53 0.07 -1.25
N ARG A 58 -10.43 0.59 -2.10
CA ARG A 58 -11.84 0.74 -1.75
C ARG A 58 -12.51 -0.59 -1.37
N LEU A 59 -12.18 -1.68 -2.06
CA LEU A 59 -12.71 -3.00 -1.72
C LEU A 59 -12.33 -3.39 -0.28
N PHE A 60 -11.06 -3.21 0.09
CA PHE A 60 -10.59 -3.50 1.44
C PHE A 60 -11.21 -2.57 2.49
N LEU A 61 -11.31 -1.27 2.19
CA LEU A 61 -11.94 -0.30 3.09
C LEU A 61 -13.40 -0.68 3.40
N LEU A 62 -14.15 -1.16 2.40
CA LEU A 62 -15.51 -1.64 2.62
C LEU A 62 -15.54 -2.91 3.47
N CYS A 63 -14.66 -3.88 3.26
CA CYS A 63 -14.62 -5.09 4.12
C CYS A 63 -14.14 -4.81 5.55
N ILE A 64 -13.29 -3.79 5.77
CA ILE A 64 -12.87 -3.37 7.12
C ILE A 64 -13.99 -2.62 7.84
N THR A 65 -14.60 -1.64 7.19
CA THR A 65 -15.60 -0.75 7.81
C THR A 65 -16.98 -1.41 7.92
N GLY A 66 -17.33 -2.28 6.97
CA GLY A 66 -18.69 -2.79 6.80
C GLY A 66 -19.66 -1.72 6.27
N ALA A 67 -19.16 -0.62 5.70
CA ALA A 67 -19.99 0.47 5.21
C ALA A 67 -20.75 0.13 3.91
N TYR A 68 -21.74 0.96 3.58
CA TYR A 68 -22.49 0.81 2.33
C TYR A 68 -21.60 0.98 1.10
N ARG A 69 -21.95 0.28 0.01
CA ARG A 69 -21.24 0.37 -1.26
C ARG A 69 -21.25 1.76 -1.89
N THR A 70 -22.13 2.67 -1.48
CA THR A 70 -22.23 4.06 -1.96
C THR A 70 -21.39 5.04 -1.15
N THR A 71 -20.81 4.63 -0.01
CA THR A 71 -20.00 5.51 0.83
C THR A 71 -18.75 5.99 0.10
N LEU A 72 -18.42 7.28 0.24
CA LEU A 72 -17.26 7.91 -0.37
C LEU A 72 -15.95 7.29 0.13
N THR A 73 -15.03 6.96 -0.79
CA THR A 73 -13.73 6.36 -0.44
C THR A 73 -12.91 7.24 0.50
N ALA A 74 -12.94 8.56 0.30
CA ALA A 74 -12.26 9.51 1.17
C ALA A 74 -12.81 9.46 2.62
N ALA A 75 -14.13 9.35 2.79
CA ALA A 75 -14.73 9.19 4.11
C ALA A 75 -14.30 7.87 4.76
N LEU A 76 -14.24 6.78 3.99
CA LEU A 76 -13.76 5.49 4.49
C LEU A 76 -12.29 5.56 4.94
N GLN A 77 -11.43 6.26 4.20
CA GLN A 77 -10.03 6.47 4.57
C GLN A 77 -9.90 7.23 5.90
N VAL A 78 -10.68 8.30 6.07
CA VAL A 78 -10.70 9.08 7.32
C VAL A 78 -11.18 8.23 8.49
N VAL A 79 -12.30 7.52 8.35
CA VAL A 79 -12.86 6.66 9.41
C VAL A 79 -11.93 5.51 9.79
N THR A 80 -11.21 4.94 8.82
CA THR A 80 -10.24 3.87 9.08
C THR A 80 -8.88 4.41 9.52
N GLY A 81 -8.60 5.70 9.34
CA GLY A 81 -7.28 6.29 9.54
C GLY A 81 -6.22 5.71 8.60
N LEU A 82 -6.60 5.31 7.39
CA LEU A 82 -5.71 4.74 6.38
C LEU A 82 -5.36 5.79 5.33
N ARG A 83 -4.08 5.87 4.96
CA ARG A 83 -3.64 6.77 3.90
C ARG A 83 -4.07 6.27 2.52
N PRO A 84 -4.25 7.17 1.54
CA PRO A 84 -4.42 6.77 0.15
C PRO A 84 -3.23 5.95 -0.35
N LEU A 85 -3.51 4.77 -0.89
CA LEU A 85 -2.52 3.76 -1.29
C LEU A 85 -1.55 4.29 -2.35
N HIS A 86 -2.04 5.16 -3.25
CA HIS A 86 -1.20 5.88 -4.19
C HIS A 86 -0.05 6.62 -3.48
N LEU A 87 -0.38 7.39 -2.45
CA LEU A 87 0.60 8.26 -1.78
C LEU A 87 1.66 7.43 -1.09
N GLN A 88 1.27 6.31 -0.47
CA GLN A 88 2.20 5.34 0.11
C GLN A 88 3.14 4.77 -0.95
N ILE A 89 2.62 4.32 -2.09
CA ILE A 89 3.45 3.76 -3.16
C ILE A 89 4.43 4.78 -3.75
N GLN A 90 4.00 6.02 -3.94
CA GLN A 90 4.88 7.09 -4.39
C GLN A 90 5.98 7.37 -3.37
N GLN A 91 5.65 7.36 -2.08
CA GLN A 91 6.59 7.54 -0.98
C GLN A 91 7.61 6.40 -0.95
N GLU A 92 7.18 5.14 -0.99
CA GLU A 92 8.05 3.95 -0.99
C GLU A 92 8.96 3.90 -2.22
N THR A 93 8.43 4.23 -3.40
CA THR A 93 9.24 4.32 -4.63
C THR A 93 10.32 5.38 -4.49
N THR A 94 9.99 6.52 -3.90
CA THR A 94 10.94 7.62 -3.66
C THR A 94 12.02 7.19 -2.68
N TYR A 95 11.65 6.55 -1.57
CA TYR A 95 12.61 6.01 -0.61
C TYR A 95 13.53 4.96 -1.23
N ALA A 96 12.99 3.99 -1.96
CA ALA A 96 13.76 2.96 -2.63
C ALA A 96 14.74 3.57 -3.64
N ARG A 97 14.31 4.60 -4.39
CA ARG A 97 15.18 5.32 -5.33
C ARG A 97 16.33 6.04 -4.62
N VAL A 98 16.04 6.76 -3.53
CA VAL A 98 17.06 7.47 -2.74
C VAL A 98 18.04 6.48 -2.10
N ALA A 99 17.54 5.36 -1.56
CA ALA A 99 18.38 4.31 -0.99
C ALA A 99 19.33 3.71 -2.04
N ARG A 100 18.83 3.41 -3.24
CA ARG A 100 19.66 2.93 -4.36
C ARG A 100 20.70 3.97 -4.79
N ALA A 101 20.31 5.24 -4.89
CA ALA A 101 21.22 6.32 -5.25
C ALA A 101 22.38 6.46 -4.23
N ARG A 102 22.08 6.42 -2.92
CA ARG A 102 23.09 6.44 -1.86
C ARG A 102 24.04 5.24 -1.94
N SER A 103 23.52 4.04 -2.20
CA SER A 103 24.36 2.85 -2.36
C SER A 103 25.34 3.00 -3.53
N SER A 104 24.88 3.55 -4.66
CA SER A 104 25.73 3.85 -5.81
C SER A 104 26.84 4.86 -5.48
N SER A 105 26.51 5.94 -4.77
CA SER A 105 27.50 6.94 -4.34
C SER A 105 28.53 6.37 -3.37
N ASN A 106 28.11 5.51 -2.43
CA ASN A 106 29.01 4.84 -1.50
C ASN A 106 29.94 3.86 -2.22
N PHE A 107 29.41 3.10 -3.20
CA PHE A 107 30.22 2.24 -4.05
C PHE A 107 31.25 3.05 -4.83
N PHE A 108 30.86 4.14 -5.47
CA PHE A 108 31.79 5.04 -6.16
C PHE A 108 32.88 5.56 -5.23
N THR A 109 32.52 5.97 -4.01
CA THR A 109 33.50 6.43 -3.00
C THR A 109 34.46 5.33 -2.57
N LEU A 110 34.01 4.09 -2.44
CA LEU A 110 34.87 2.94 -2.11
C LEU A 110 35.85 2.61 -3.24
N ILE A 111 35.40 2.62 -4.50
CA ILE A 111 36.24 2.26 -5.64
C ILE A 111 37.27 3.36 -5.96
N TYR A 112 36.87 4.63 -5.90
CA TYR A 112 37.73 5.76 -6.30
C TYR A 112 38.38 6.50 -5.13
N GLY A 113 37.89 6.34 -3.90
CA GLY A 113 38.44 6.99 -2.70
C GLY A 113 39.59 6.25 -2.03
N ILE A 114 39.88 5.00 -2.41
CA ILE A 114 41.05 4.23 -1.94
C ILE A 114 42.32 4.55 -2.79
N HIS A 115 42.16 5.30 -3.88
CA HIS A 115 43.22 5.65 -4.82
C HIS A 115 43.82 7.06 -4.61
N ILE A 116 43.72 7.59 -3.39
CA ILE A 116 44.40 8.80 -2.89
C ILE A 116 45.13 8.45 -1.60
#